data_AF-A0A849TE38-F1
#
_entry.id   AF-A0A849TE38-F1
#
_cell.length_a   1.000
_cell.length_b   1.000
_cell.length_c   1.000
_cell.angle_alpha   90.00
_cell.angle_beta   90.00
_cell.angle_gamma   90.00
#
_symmetry.space_group_name_H-M   'P 1'
#
loop_
_entity.id
_entity.type
_entity.pdbx_description
1 polymer ?
#
loop_
_entity_poly.entity_id
_entity_poly.type
_entity_poly.pdbx_seq_one_letter_code
_entity_poly.pdbx_strand_id
1 'polypeptide(L)'
;MSRIAKIKFKDGVVHILDISGQGSSNEIETTHRIFTEPHPDFKNAMSALVEHVRTILEWPVSYAIGAIRIGGVSFSMSEDSGVEGAVISGLVDLKTSQSPFTFNTPHLPFDQYNEGGTAPVMPDDAIEALEELRREARAFLKGKRTQGDLFATDADQPAPAH
;
A
#
# COMPACT_ATOMS: atom_id res chain seq x y z
N MET A 1 9.60 9.92 -13.66
CA MET A 1 9.12 9.74 -12.27
C MET A 1 8.71 8.28 -12.12
N SER A 2 8.96 7.66 -10.97
CA SER A 2 8.68 6.23 -10.75
C SER A 2 7.38 6.05 -9.94
N ARG A 3 6.60 5.02 -10.29
CA ARG A 3 5.30 4.69 -9.71
C ARG A 3 5.36 3.35 -8.99
N ILE A 4 4.97 3.36 -7.72
CA ILE A 4 4.79 2.13 -6.95
C ILE A 4 3.56 1.37 -7.48
N ALA A 5 3.82 0.28 -8.20
CA ALA A 5 2.80 -0.58 -8.81
C ALA A 5 2.35 -1.70 -7.86
N LYS A 6 3.13 -2.05 -6.85
CA LYS A 6 2.78 -3.10 -5.90
C LYS A 6 3.48 -2.93 -4.58
N ILE A 7 2.77 -3.19 -3.48
CA ILE A 7 3.30 -3.23 -2.12
C ILE A 7 2.81 -4.54 -1.51
N LYS A 8 3.71 -5.38 -0.99
CA LYS A 8 3.36 -6.59 -0.25
C LYS A 8 4.16 -6.67 1.04
N PHE A 9 3.52 -7.14 2.10
CA PHE A 9 4.17 -7.44 3.36
C PHE A 9 3.87 -8.88 3.75
N LYS A 10 4.90 -9.73 3.69
CA LYS A 10 4.77 -11.17 3.92
C LYS A 10 5.98 -11.68 4.69
N ASP A 11 5.73 -12.42 5.77
CA ASP A 11 6.76 -13.09 6.57
C ASP A 11 7.89 -12.13 7.04
N GLY A 12 7.51 -10.91 7.44
CA GLY A 12 8.46 -9.87 7.87
C GLY A 12 9.25 -9.22 6.72
N VAL A 13 8.97 -9.57 5.47
CA VAL A 13 9.63 -9.02 4.28
C VAL A 13 8.68 -8.11 3.53
N VAL A 14 9.14 -6.88 3.29
CA VAL A 14 8.43 -5.90 2.47
C VAL A 14 8.92 -6.04 1.02
N HIS A 15 7.97 -6.21 0.10
CA HIS A 15 8.21 -6.20 -1.33
C HIS A 15 7.55 -4.97 -1.94
N ILE A 16 8.32 -4.13 -2.62
CA ILE A 16 7.81 -2.96 -3.34
C ILE A 16 8.21 -3.07 -4.80
N LEU A 17 7.23 -2.96 -5.69
CA LEU A 17 7.45 -2.87 -7.13
C LEU A 17 7.35 -1.40 -7.55
N ASP A 18 8.42 -0.88 -8.13
CA ASP A 18 8.48 0.45 -8.70
C ASP A 18 8.67 0.36 -10.23
N ILE A 19 7.84 1.08 -10.98
CA ILE A 19 7.90 1.13 -12.44
C ILE A 19 8.28 2.55 -12.85
N SER A 20 9.33 2.67 -13.66
CA SER A 20 9.78 3.95 -14.22
C SER A 20 9.77 3.90 -15.75
N GLY A 21 9.50 5.04 -16.40
CA GLY A 21 9.46 5.10 -17.86
C GLY A 21 8.25 4.37 -18.48
N GLN A 22 7.16 4.21 -17.73
CA GLN A 22 5.96 3.49 -18.16
C GLN A 22 5.42 4.04 -19.50
N GLY A 23 5.05 3.15 -20.42
CA GLY A 23 4.54 3.52 -21.74
C GLY A 23 5.62 4.00 -22.72
N SER A 24 6.89 3.76 -22.41
CA SER A 24 8.02 4.01 -23.31
C SER A 24 8.80 2.73 -23.60
N SER A 25 9.64 2.75 -24.64
CA SER A 25 10.55 1.64 -24.94
C SER A 25 11.59 1.36 -23.83
N ASN A 26 11.70 2.27 -22.86
CA ASN A 26 12.66 2.19 -21.75
C ASN A 26 11.94 1.99 -20.41
N GLU A 27 10.82 1.28 -20.40
CA GLU A 27 10.15 0.90 -19.16
C GLU A 27 11.06 -0.01 -18.31
N ILE A 28 11.26 0.36 -17.05
CA ILE A 28 12.08 -0.39 -16.10
C ILE A 28 11.22 -0.72 -14.89
N GLU A 29 11.07 -2.02 -14.65
CA GLU A 29 10.46 -2.59 -13.45
C GLU A 29 11.54 -2.94 -12.43
N THR A 30 11.48 -2.34 -11.23
CA THR A 30 12.40 -2.62 -10.13
C THR A 30 11.64 -3.23 -8.95
N THR A 31 12.03 -4.44 -8.55
CA THR A 31 11.51 -5.08 -7.34
C THR A 31 12.47 -4.89 -6.17
N HIS A 32 12.04 -4.18 -5.14
CA HIS A 32 12.73 -4.07 -3.87
C HIS A 32 12.24 -5.16 -2.92
N ARG A 33 13.15 -6.01 -2.44
CA ARG A 33 12.88 -6.98 -1.37
C ARG A 33 13.66 -6.57 -0.13
N ILE A 34 12.94 -6.14 0.90
CA ILE A 34 13.52 -5.48 2.07
C ILE A 34 13.20 -6.32 3.30
N PHE A 35 14.26 -6.81 3.95
CA PHE A 35 14.18 -7.70 5.12
C PHE A 35 14.20 -6.97 6.46
N THR A 36 14.30 -5.63 6.43
CA THR A 36 14.26 -4.81 7.63
C THR A 36 12.82 -4.42 7.95
N GLU A 37 12.52 -4.34 9.25
CA GLU A 37 11.18 -3.97 9.73
C GLU A 37 10.84 -2.53 9.31
N PRO A 38 9.66 -2.29 8.71
CA PRO A 38 9.20 -0.95 8.39
C PRO A 38 8.78 -0.17 9.64
N HIS A 39 8.84 1.16 9.52
CA HIS A 39 8.37 2.08 10.55
C HIS A 39 6.89 1.78 10.90
N PRO A 40 6.43 1.98 12.15
CA PRO A 40 5.04 1.76 12.55
C PRO A 40 4.00 2.40 11.61
N ASP A 41 4.26 3.61 11.10
CA ASP A 41 3.35 4.30 10.17
C ASP A 41 3.03 3.49 8.91
N PHE A 42 4.01 2.78 8.34
CA PHE A 42 3.77 1.89 7.19
C PHE A 42 2.80 0.75 7.56
N LYS A 43 2.99 0.16 8.75
CA LYS A 43 2.13 -0.92 9.26
C LYS A 43 0.73 -0.42 9.61
N ASN A 44 0.63 0.81 10.10
CA ASN A 44 -0.63 1.48 10.38
C ASN A 44 -1.37 1.79 9.07
N ALA A 45 -0.69 2.30 8.05
CA ALA A 45 -1.27 2.52 6.72
C ALA A 45 -1.80 1.23 6.09
N MET A 46 -1.05 0.11 6.20
CA MET A 46 -1.56 -1.21 5.77
C MET A 46 -2.78 -1.67 6.55
N SER A 47 -2.80 -1.46 7.87
CA SER A 47 -3.92 -1.86 8.74
C SER A 47 -5.18 -1.01 8.49
N ALA A 48 -5.02 0.27 8.16
CA ALA A 48 -6.13 1.17 7.86
C ALA A 48 -6.98 0.69 6.67
N LEU A 49 -6.36 -0.01 5.70
CA LEU A 49 -7.07 -0.58 4.55
C LEU A 49 -8.11 -1.65 4.91
N VAL A 50 -8.10 -2.21 6.13
CA VAL A 50 -9.07 -3.22 6.56
C VAL A 50 -10.51 -2.67 6.53
N GLU A 51 -10.71 -1.42 6.90
CA GLU A 51 -12.04 -0.79 6.88
C GLU A 51 -12.59 -0.70 5.45
N HIS A 52 -11.79 -0.17 4.53
CA HIS A 52 -12.18 -0.06 3.12
C HIS A 52 -12.40 -1.43 2.47
N VAL A 53 -11.58 -2.43 2.78
CA VAL A 53 -11.78 -3.81 2.30
C VAL A 53 -13.13 -4.36 2.73
N ARG A 54 -13.57 -4.11 3.98
CA ARG A 54 -14.88 -4.56 4.44
C ARG A 54 -15.99 -3.92 3.64
N THR A 55 -15.91 -2.61 3.39
CA THR A 55 -16.88 -1.88 2.59
C THR A 55 -16.92 -2.42 1.17
N ILE A 56 -15.77 -2.58 0.52
CA ILE A 56 -15.65 -3.07 -0.87
C ILE A 56 -16.18 -4.50 -1.02
N LEU A 57 -15.93 -5.37 -0.03
CA LEU A 57 -16.38 -6.77 -0.04
C LEU A 57 -17.78 -6.95 0.56
N GLU A 58 -18.43 -5.86 0.97
CA GLU A 58 -19.73 -5.85 1.65
C GLU A 58 -19.76 -6.78 2.88
N TRP A 59 -18.63 -6.89 3.58
CA TRP A 59 -18.52 -7.73 4.75
C TRP A 59 -19.19 -7.08 5.96
N PRO A 60 -19.92 -7.85 6.79
CA PRO A 60 -20.45 -7.34 8.04
C PRO A 60 -19.34 -6.77 8.93
N VAL A 61 -19.62 -5.67 9.63
CA VAL A 61 -18.68 -5.05 10.59
C VAL A 61 -18.17 -6.06 11.63
N SER A 62 -19.01 -7.03 11.99
CA SER A 62 -18.70 -8.10 12.96
C SER A 62 -17.83 -9.24 12.43
N TYR A 63 -17.69 -9.39 11.11
CA TYR A 63 -16.95 -10.50 10.53
C TYR A 63 -15.46 -10.38 10.86
N ALA A 64 -14.82 -11.44 11.39
CA ALA A 64 -13.37 -11.51 11.56
C ALA A 64 -12.69 -10.29 12.24
N ILE A 65 -13.33 -9.67 13.23
CA ILE A 65 -12.74 -8.54 13.98
C ILE A 65 -11.37 -8.92 14.54
N GLY A 66 -10.35 -8.10 14.24
CA GLY A 66 -8.97 -8.30 14.68
C GLY A 66 -8.22 -9.47 14.00
N ALA A 67 -8.88 -10.24 13.12
CA ALA A 67 -8.30 -11.40 12.45
C ALA A 67 -7.95 -11.15 10.97
N ILE A 68 -8.37 -10.00 10.41
CA ILE A 68 -8.04 -9.60 9.04
C ILE A 68 -6.65 -8.96 9.01
N ARG A 69 -5.80 -9.42 8.10
CA ARG A 69 -4.47 -8.87 7.86
C ARG A 69 -4.30 -8.56 6.37
N ILE A 70 -3.95 -7.32 6.04
CA ILE A 70 -3.68 -6.95 4.64
C ILE A 70 -2.27 -7.42 4.28
N GLY A 71 -2.16 -8.21 3.21
CA GLY A 71 -0.91 -8.79 2.72
C GLY A 71 -0.29 -7.98 1.59
N GLY A 72 -1.08 -7.15 0.89
CA GLY A 72 -0.55 -6.22 -0.09
C GLY A 72 -1.60 -5.53 -0.94
N VAL A 73 -1.13 -4.62 -1.77
CA VAL A 73 -1.90 -3.86 -2.74
C VAL A 73 -1.19 -3.96 -4.09
N SER A 74 -1.98 -4.17 -5.15
CA SER A 74 -1.51 -4.07 -6.53
C SER A 74 -2.25 -2.92 -7.20
N PHE A 75 -1.49 -2.01 -7.81
CA PHE A 75 -2.01 -0.87 -8.55
C PHE A 75 -1.87 -1.11 -10.05
N SER A 76 -2.90 -0.76 -10.81
CA SER A 76 -2.89 -0.74 -12.26
C SER A 76 -2.92 0.71 -12.77
N MET A 77 -2.57 0.90 -14.04
CA MET A 77 -2.80 2.14 -14.78
C MET A 77 -3.22 1.71 -16.18
N SER A 78 -4.36 2.21 -16.65
CA SER A 78 -4.77 2.01 -18.05
C SER A 78 -3.89 2.88 -18.96
N GLU A 79 -3.27 2.28 -19.97
CA GLU A 79 -2.48 3.03 -20.96
C GLU A 79 -3.35 3.92 -21.85
N ASP A 80 -4.58 3.49 -22.13
CA ASP A 80 -5.50 4.20 -23.01
C ASP A 80 -6.14 5.41 -22.33
N SER A 81 -6.60 5.25 -21.08
CA SER A 81 -7.37 6.29 -20.36
C SER A 81 -6.55 7.04 -19.32
N GLY A 82 -5.39 6.52 -18.91
CA GLY A 82 -4.63 7.07 -17.78
C GLY A 82 -5.30 6.87 -16.42
N VAL A 83 -6.37 6.08 -16.33
CA VAL A 83 -7.08 5.82 -15.08
C VAL A 83 -6.36 4.74 -14.28
N GLU A 84 -6.05 5.05 -13.03
CA GLU A 84 -5.50 4.09 -12.06
C GLU A 84 -6.59 3.19 -11.47
N GLY A 85 -6.17 2.09 -10.87
CA GLY A 85 -7.06 1.23 -10.09
C GLY A 85 -6.25 0.36 -9.16
N ALA A 86 -6.93 -0.35 -8.25
CA ALA A 86 -6.23 -1.21 -7.31
C ALA A 86 -7.00 -2.49 -6.95
N VAL A 87 -6.23 -3.47 -6.51
CA VAL A 87 -6.68 -4.69 -5.83
C VAL A 87 -5.95 -4.78 -4.50
N ILE A 88 -6.70 -5.02 -3.42
CA ILE A 88 -6.17 -5.25 -2.08
C ILE A 88 -6.24 -6.74 -1.78
N SER A 89 -5.12 -7.34 -1.40
CA SER A 89 -5.00 -8.75 -1.02
C SER A 89 -4.83 -8.88 0.49
N GLY A 90 -5.51 -9.84 1.09
CA GLY A 90 -5.45 -10.06 2.53
C GLY A 90 -5.64 -11.51 2.95
N LEU A 91 -5.55 -11.69 4.26
CA LEU A 91 -5.65 -12.95 4.97
C LEU A 91 -6.66 -12.79 6.11
N VAL A 92 -7.38 -13.86 6.43
CA VAL A 92 -8.22 -13.97 7.61
C VAL A 92 -7.80 -15.21 8.39
N ASP A 93 -7.42 -15.02 9.65
CA ASP A 93 -7.12 -16.14 10.53
C ASP A 93 -8.42 -16.88 10.90
N LEU A 94 -8.42 -18.21 10.68
CA LEU A 94 -9.57 -19.07 10.90
C LEU A 94 -9.39 -19.87 12.19
N LYS A 95 -10.49 -20.16 12.90
CA LYS A 95 -10.45 -20.83 14.22
C LYS A 95 -10.06 -22.30 14.15
N THR A 96 -10.45 -23.00 13.09
CA THR A 96 -10.33 -24.46 12.98
C THR A 96 -9.33 -24.90 11.92
N SER A 97 -8.99 -24.02 10.98
CA SER A 97 -8.03 -24.31 9.92
C SER A 97 -6.63 -23.88 10.37
N GLN A 98 -5.62 -24.71 10.04
CA GLN A 98 -4.21 -24.37 10.27
C GLN A 98 -3.66 -23.40 9.22
N SER A 99 -4.44 -23.09 8.18
CA SER A 99 -4.08 -22.11 7.15
C SER A 99 -5.10 -20.98 7.10
N PRO A 100 -4.67 -19.73 6.91
CA PRO A 100 -5.58 -18.59 6.81
C PRO A 100 -6.41 -18.67 5.53
N PHE A 101 -7.62 -18.10 5.57
CA PHE A 101 -8.37 -17.81 4.36
C PHE A 101 -7.71 -16.64 3.62
N THR A 102 -7.49 -16.77 2.32
CA THR A 102 -6.88 -15.72 1.49
C THR A 102 -7.94 -15.09 0.60
N PHE A 103 -7.89 -13.77 0.43
CA PHE A 103 -8.85 -13.04 -0.38
C PHE A 103 -8.20 -11.92 -1.17
N ASN A 104 -8.91 -11.47 -2.20
CA ASN A 104 -8.65 -10.23 -2.92
C ASN A 104 -9.94 -9.43 -2.99
N THR A 105 -9.86 -8.10 -2.98
CA THR A 105 -10.96 -7.26 -3.44
C THR A 105 -11.14 -7.43 -4.95
N PRO A 106 -12.34 -7.14 -5.49
CA PRO A 106 -12.46 -6.79 -6.90
C PRO A 106 -11.44 -5.71 -7.26
N HIS A 107 -11.05 -5.69 -8.53
CA HIS A 107 -10.36 -4.54 -9.08
C HIS A 107 -11.38 -3.41 -9.21
N LEU A 108 -11.05 -2.26 -8.63
CA LEU A 108 -11.85 -1.04 -8.77
C LEU A 108 -10.96 0.07 -9.36
N PRO A 109 -11.39 0.73 -10.44
CA PRO A 109 -10.70 1.90 -10.96
C PRO A 109 -10.93 3.10 -10.03
N PHE A 110 -10.02 4.05 -10.03
CA PHE A 110 -10.10 5.28 -9.22
C PHE A 110 -11.04 6.32 -9.84
N ASP A 111 -11.38 6.15 -11.12
CA ASP A 111 -12.35 6.97 -11.83
C ASP A 111 -13.03 6.13 -12.93
N GLN A 112 -14.04 6.67 -13.59
CA GLN A 112 -14.63 6.05 -14.77
C GLN A 112 -13.64 6.05 -15.94
N TYR A 113 -13.57 4.94 -16.66
CA TYR A 113 -12.74 4.86 -17.88
C TYR A 113 -13.26 5.71 -19.04
N ASN A 114 -14.55 6.04 -19.04
CA ASN A 114 -15.22 6.81 -20.09
C ASN A 114 -16.21 7.80 -19.47
N GLU A 115 -16.42 8.95 -20.13
CA GLU A 115 -17.42 9.94 -19.70
C GLU A 115 -18.83 9.32 -19.61
N GLY A 116 -19.53 9.58 -18.51
CA GLY A 116 -20.88 9.06 -18.26
C GLY A 116 -20.93 7.59 -17.82
N GLY A 117 -19.79 6.96 -17.52
CA GLY A 117 -19.75 5.62 -16.94
C GLY A 117 -20.43 5.55 -15.57
N THR A 118 -21.04 4.41 -15.27
CA THR A 118 -21.70 4.13 -13.98
C THR A 118 -21.13 2.88 -13.30
N ALA A 119 -19.93 2.44 -13.71
CA ALA A 119 -19.29 1.28 -13.11
C ALA A 119 -18.87 1.62 -11.66
N PRO A 120 -18.85 0.64 -10.73
CA PRO A 120 -18.29 0.87 -9.41
C PRO A 120 -16.84 1.35 -9.48
N VAL A 121 -16.52 2.41 -8.74
CA VAL A 121 -15.17 2.94 -8.58
C VAL A 121 -14.70 2.75 -7.14
N MET A 122 -13.39 2.88 -6.94
CA MET A 122 -12.80 2.90 -5.62
C MET A 122 -13.36 4.10 -4.85
N PRO A 123 -13.86 3.92 -3.60
CA PRO A 123 -14.27 5.04 -2.77
C PRO A 123 -13.14 6.04 -2.52
N ASP A 124 -13.44 7.34 -2.45
CA ASP A 124 -12.45 8.41 -2.30
C ASP A 124 -11.58 8.24 -1.04
N ASP A 125 -12.19 7.87 0.08
CA ASP A 125 -11.50 7.60 1.35
C ASP A 125 -10.53 6.41 1.24
N ALA A 126 -10.90 5.39 0.45
CA ALA A 126 -10.02 4.26 0.15
C ALA A 126 -8.85 4.69 -0.76
N ILE A 127 -9.08 5.59 -1.72
CA ILE A 127 -8.01 6.17 -2.54
C ILE A 127 -7.01 6.93 -1.67
N GLU A 128 -7.48 7.76 -0.73
CA GLU A 128 -6.62 8.49 0.21
C GLU A 128 -5.77 7.53 1.06
N ALA A 129 -6.37 6.47 1.60
CA ALA A 129 -5.64 5.46 2.37
C ALA A 129 -4.59 4.70 1.53
N LEU A 130 -4.90 4.44 0.26
CA LEU A 130 -3.97 3.80 -0.68
C LEU A 130 -2.79 4.72 -1.02
N GLU A 131 -3.02 6.01 -1.20
CA GLU A 131 -1.97 7.00 -1.43
C GLU A 131 -1.11 7.23 -0.18
N GLU A 132 -1.71 7.20 1.01
CA GLU A 132 -0.98 7.22 2.27
C GLU A 132 -0.04 6.01 2.41
N LEU A 133 -0.51 4.82 2.04
CA LEU A 133 0.35 3.63 1.98
C LEU A 133 1.49 3.79 0.97
N ARG A 134 1.22 4.36 -0.23
CA ARG A 134 2.27 4.67 -1.22
C ARG A 134 3.28 5.68 -0.66
N ARG A 135 2.83 6.69 0.08
CA ARG A 135 3.68 7.70 0.72
C ARG A 135 4.63 7.05 1.73
N GLU A 136 4.12 6.21 2.61
CA GLU A 136 4.93 5.48 3.59
C GLU A 136 5.85 4.45 2.92
N ALA A 137 5.42 3.80 1.83
CA ALA A 137 6.30 2.92 1.05
C ALA A 137 7.47 3.68 0.41
N ARG A 138 7.23 4.88 -0.14
CA ARG A 138 8.32 5.76 -0.64
C ARG A 138 9.24 6.20 0.50
N ALA A 139 8.71 6.56 1.67
CA ALA A 139 9.51 6.92 2.84
C ALA A 139 10.38 5.74 3.30
N PHE A 140 9.83 4.53 3.29
CA PHE A 140 10.56 3.30 3.56
C PHE A 140 11.64 3.02 2.51
N LEU A 141 11.38 3.21 1.21
CA LEU A 141 12.45 3.12 0.20
C LEU A 141 13.58 4.15 0.43
N LYS A 142 13.25 5.33 0.95
CA LYS A 142 14.21 6.39 1.30
C LYS A 142 14.93 6.21 2.64
N GLY A 143 14.62 5.15 3.39
CA GLY A 143 15.33 4.81 4.63
C GLY A 143 14.60 5.12 5.94
N LYS A 144 13.33 5.56 5.93
CA LYS A 144 12.52 5.67 7.17
C LYS A 144 12.37 4.29 7.82
N ARG A 145 12.91 4.09 9.02
CA ARG A 145 12.93 2.80 9.75
C ARG A 145 12.63 3.03 11.23
N THR A 146 12.16 2.00 11.93
CA THR A 146 11.80 2.02 13.37
C THR A 146 12.90 2.56 14.30
N GLN A 147 14.18 2.45 13.94
CA GLN A 147 15.31 2.90 14.78
C GLN A 147 15.92 4.25 14.34
N GLY A 148 15.37 4.92 13.32
CA GLY A 148 15.95 6.15 12.75
C GLY A 148 15.66 7.45 13.52
N ASP A 149 14.58 7.51 14.30
CA ASP A 149 14.11 8.77 14.90
C ASP A 149 14.76 9.13 16.25
N LEU A 150 15.53 8.22 16.85
CA LEU A 150 16.15 8.46 18.17
C LEU A 150 17.41 9.35 18.13
N PHE A 151 17.94 9.69 16.94
CA PHE A 151 19.19 10.45 16.79
C PHE A 151 19.10 11.67 15.85
N ALA A 152 17.90 12.07 15.43
CA ALA A 152 17.73 13.16 14.47
C ALA A 152 17.74 14.59 15.08
N THR A 153 18.15 14.77 16.34
CA THR A 153 17.97 16.06 17.04
C THR A 153 19.22 16.63 17.73
N ASP A 154 20.44 16.35 17.26
CA ASP A 154 21.66 16.96 17.87
C ASP A 154 22.76 17.38 16.87
N ALA A 155 22.40 17.78 15.63
CA ALA A 155 23.39 18.21 14.63
C ALA A 155 23.26 19.67 14.16
N ASP A 156 22.55 20.53 14.91
CA ASP A 156 22.43 21.96 14.53
C ASP A 156 22.48 22.91 15.75
N GLN A 157 23.56 22.82 16.54
CA GLN A 157 23.97 23.93 17.40
C GLN A 157 25.23 24.58 16.82
N PRO A 158 25.19 25.85 16.39
CA PRO A 158 26.39 26.57 16.01
C PRO A 158 27.29 26.78 17.23
N ALA A 159 28.59 26.55 17.05
CA ALA A 159 29.60 26.68 18.10
C ALA A 159 29.61 28.09 18.72
N PRO A 160 29.79 28.23 20.05
CA PRO A 160 29.88 29.54 20.68
C PRO A 160 31.15 30.27 20.24
N ALA A 161 31.01 31.52 19.81
CA ALA A 161 32.11 32.40 19.48
C ALA A 161 32.90 32.77 20.75
N HIS A 162 34.23 32.66 20.66
CA HIS A 162 35.19 33.12 21.68
C HIS A 162 35.46 34.61 21.58
#